data_AF-A0A257ALI9-F1
#
_entry.id   AF-A0A257ALI9-F1
#
_cell.length_a   1.000
_cell.length_b   1.000
_cell.length_c   1.000
_cell.angle_alpha   90.00
_cell.angle_beta   90.00
_cell.angle_gamma   90.00
#
_symmetry.space_group_name_H-M   'P 1'
#
loop_
_entity.id
_entity.type
_entity.pdbx_description
1 polymer ?
#
loop_
_entity_poly.entity_id
_entity_poly.type
_entity_poly.pdbx_seq_one_letter_code
_entity_poly.pdbx_strand_id
1 'polypeptide(L)'
;MAREGTKKKFNASCGSVQNVHSVPRREVKEILRPEERLPAVAGRDERVRSLFEFLKERGVQGEKIGITGSFLCGLNTEKSDLDFVVYGRENFDLARSVVEQEGMAELKEAVWRQIYEKRQPALSYDDFVAHERRKKNRGVVGETYFDILFARDWEEIGRLDKRNYERGERVGYAEITAVVKDASFAFDSPAIYEIEHPEISKILSFTHTYAGQAFAGEEIAARGVVERTKHETRLVVGTTREARGEWIIFCVLPPANT
;
A
#
# COMPACT_ATOMS: atom_id res chain seq x y z
N MET A 1 -14.06 9.43 9.51
CA MET A 1 -12.69 9.17 8.99
C MET A 1 -12.80 8.93 7.50
N ALA A 2 -11.87 9.44 6.70
CA ALA A 2 -11.79 9.05 5.28
C ALA A 2 -10.99 7.75 5.21
N ARG A 3 -11.45 6.77 4.43
CA ARG A 3 -10.74 5.51 4.20
C ARG A 3 -9.53 5.77 3.29
N GLU A 4 -8.55 4.88 3.37
CA GLU A 4 -7.45 4.86 2.41
C GLU A 4 -8.00 4.80 0.96
N GLY A 5 -7.35 5.52 0.04
CA GLY A 5 -7.86 5.69 -1.32
C GLY A 5 -8.98 6.73 -1.51
N THR A 6 -9.59 7.29 -0.46
CA THR A 6 -10.59 8.37 -0.58
C THR A 6 -9.94 9.73 -0.86
N LYS A 7 -10.53 10.53 -1.75
CA LYS A 7 -10.06 11.90 -2.06
C LYS A 7 -11.10 12.96 -1.70
N LYS A 8 -10.66 14.19 -1.47
CA LYS A 8 -11.53 15.33 -1.11
C LYS A 8 -11.44 16.43 -2.16
N LYS A 9 -12.57 17.04 -2.51
CA LYS A 9 -12.64 18.27 -3.33
C LYS A 9 -12.91 19.47 -2.44
N PHE A 10 -12.28 20.60 -2.73
CA PHE A 10 -12.28 21.79 -1.88
C PHE A 10 -12.52 23.09 -2.66
N ASN A 11 -13.00 24.12 -1.97
CA ASN A 11 -12.98 25.51 -2.47
C ASN A 11 -11.58 26.12 -2.23
N ALA A 12 -11.19 27.13 -3.00
CA ALA A 12 -9.81 27.57 -3.27
C ALA A 12 -8.94 28.11 -2.09
N SER A 13 -9.24 27.81 -0.82
CA SER A 13 -8.43 28.19 0.33
C SER A 13 -7.82 26.97 1.02
N CYS A 14 -6.51 26.78 0.87
CA CYS A 14 -5.73 25.80 1.63
C CYS A 14 -4.93 26.54 2.71
N GLY A 15 -5.18 26.24 3.98
CA GLY A 15 -4.38 26.76 5.09
C GLY A 15 -3.22 25.81 5.40
N SER A 16 -2.01 26.35 5.53
CA SER A 16 -0.85 25.58 6.01
C SER A 16 -0.83 25.59 7.54
N VAL A 17 -0.96 24.40 8.14
CA VAL A 17 -0.49 24.15 9.51
C VAL A 17 0.85 23.45 9.33
N GLN A 18 1.91 23.89 10.02
CA GLN A 18 3.32 23.48 9.80
C GLN A 18 3.47 22.12 9.10
N ASN A 19 3.86 22.17 7.82
CA ASN A 19 4.19 21.04 6.94
C ASN A 19 3.06 20.10 6.50
N VAL A 20 1.77 20.44 6.70
CA VAL A 20 0.65 19.67 6.14
C VAL A 20 -0.37 20.59 5.48
N HIS A 21 -0.72 20.29 4.23
CA HIS A 21 -1.88 20.90 3.55
C HIS A 21 -3.15 20.44 4.27
N SER A 22 -3.78 21.35 5.01
CA SER A 22 -5.04 21.10 5.69
C SER A 22 -6.14 21.91 5.06
N VAL A 23 -7.31 21.29 4.88
CA VAL A 23 -8.50 22.01 4.44
C VAL A 23 -9.55 21.90 5.53
N PRO A 24 -10.08 23.04 6.01
CA PRO A 24 -11.16 23.05 6.98
C PRO A 24 -12.33 22.19 6.52
N ARG A 25 -12.94 21.42 7.45
CA ARG A 25 -14.07 20.51 7.10
C ARG A 25 -15.22 21.23 6.39
N ARG A 26 -15.48 22.49 6.78
CA ARG A 26 -16.51 23.35 6.17
C ARG A 26 -16.24 23.72 4.71
N GLU A 27 -14.99 23.59 4.25
CA GLU A 27 -14.56 23.90 2.87
C GLU A 27 -14.49 22.65 1.99
N VAL A 28 -14.78 21.47 2.56
CA VAL A 28 -14.93 20.22 1.81
C VAL A 28 -16.28 20.23 1.10
N LYS A 29 -16.27 20.29 -0.23
CA LYS A 29 -17.51 20.23 -1.04
C LYS A 29 -18.03 18.81 -1.19
N GLU A 30 -17.13 17.86 -1.38
CA GLU A 30 -17.46 16.47 -1.70
C GLU A 30 -16.33 15.54 -1.20
N ILE A 31 -16.71 14.38 -0.69
CA ILE A 31 -15.81 13.27 -0.39
C ILE A 31 -15.99 12.23 -1.50
N LEU A 32 -14.94 11.97 -2.26
CA LEU A 32 -14.94 11.00 -3.35
C LEU A 32 -14.59 9.62 -2.80
N ARG A 33 -15.57 8.73 -2.76
CA ARG A 33 -15.42 7.35 -2.25
C ARG A 33 -15.14 6.37 -3.40
N PRO A 34 -14.06 5.58 -3.33
CA PRO A 34 -13.68 4.63 -4.38
C PRO A 34 -14.81 3.68 -4.82
N GLU A 35 -15.49 3.07 -3.86
CA GLU A 35 -16.57 2.10 -4.05
C GLU A 35 -17.82 2.72 -4.70
N GLU A 36 -18.14 3.96 -4.35
CA GLU A 36 -19.31 4.67 -4.92
C GLU A 36 -19.02 5.17 -6.35
N ARG A 37 -17.75 5.45 -6.65
CA ARG A 37 -17.33 6.02 -7.94
C ARG A 37 -17.06 4.95 -9.00
N LEU A 38 -16.66 3.75 -8.58
CA LEU A 38 -16.31 2.65 -9.47
C LEU A 38 -17.40 2.31 -10.51
N PRO A 39 -18.70 2.15 -10.17
CA PRO A 39 -19.71 1.78 -11.16
C PRO A 39 -19.85 2.78 -12.32
N ALA A 40 -19.79 4.09 -12.00
CA ALA A 40 -19.88 5.13 -13.02
C ALA A 40 -18.63 5.17 -13.92
N VAL A 41 -17.45 4.90 -13.36
CA VAL A 41 -16.20 4.81 -14.11
C VAL A 41 -16.19 3.56 -14.99
N ALA A 42 -16.54 2.40 -14.45
CA ALA A 42 -16.69 1.15 -15.20
C ALA A 42 -17.77 1.26 -16.29
N GLY A 43 -18.79 2.11 -16.13
CA GLY A 43 -19.77 2.42 -17.17
C GLY A 43 -19.18 3.16 -18.38
N ARG A 44 -18.00 3.77 -18.26
CA ARG A 44 -17.41 4.64 -19.29
C ARG A 44 -16.04 4.19 -19.79
N ASP A 45 -15.26 3.47 -18.98
CA ASP A 45 -13.92 2.99 -19.33
C ASP A 45 -13.89 1.46 -19.34
N GLU A 46 -13.66 0.89 -20.52
CA GLU A 46 -13.65 -0.57 -20.73
C GLU A 46 -12.56 -1.25 -19.90
N ARG A 47 -11.40 -0.61 -19.70
CA ARG A 47 -10.27 -1.20 -18.96
C ARG A 47 -10.64 -1.39 -17.49
N VAL A 48 -11.30 -0.39 -16.92
CA VAL A 48 -11.83 -0.45 -15.55
C VAL A 48 -12.93 -1.50 -15.45
N ARG A 49 -13.84 -1.56 -16.42
CA ARG A 49 -14.91 -2.56 -16.48
C ARG A 49 -14.36 -3.98 -16.52
N SER A 50 -13.41 -4.24 -17.42
CA SER A 50 -12.84 -5.57 -17.63
C SER A 50 -12.23 -6.11 -16.33
N LEU A 51 -11.39 -5.31 -15.64
CA LEU A 51 -10.79 -5.77 -14.38
C LEU A 51 -11.82 -5.91 -13.25
N PHE A 52 -12.78 -4.98 -13.17
CA PHE A 52 -13.81 -5.04 -12.14
C PHE A 52 -14.70 -6.29 -12.26
N GLU A 53 -15.22 -6.57 -13.46
CA GLU A 53 -16.05 -7.75 -13.70
C GLU A 53 -15.22 -9.03 -13.57
N PHE A 54 -13.98 -9.04 -14.04
CA PHE A 54 -13.08 -10.19 -13.87
C PHE A 54 -12.87 -10.59 -12.41
N LEU A 55 -12.61 -9.62 -11.52
CA LEU A 55 -12.48 -9.87 -10.09
C LEU A 55 -13.80 -10.36 -9.47
N LYS A 56 -14.93 -9.79 -9.88
CA LYS A 56 -16.26 -10.19 -9.40
C LYS A 56 -16.63 -11.61 -9.80
N GLU A 57 -16.40 -11.98 -11.06
CA GLU A 57 -16.66 -13.34 -11.57
C GLU A 57 -15.84 -14.40 -10.82
N ARG A 58 -14.74 -13.99 -10.19
CA ARG A 58 -13.83 -14.84 -9.40
C ARG A 58 -14.11 -14.76 -7.89
N GLY A 59 -15.21 -14.13 -7.50
CA GLY A 59 -15.75 -14.16 -6.14
C GLY A 59 -15.37 -12.96 -5.27
N VAL A 60 -14.61 -11.99 -5.78
CA VAL A 60 -14.35 -10.75 -5.03
C VAL A 60 -15.65 -9.94 -4.99
N GLN A 61 -16.13 -9.61 -3.80
CA GLN A 61 -17.40 -8.90 -3.61
C GLN A 61 -17.34 -7.52 -4.26
N GLY A 62 -18.27 -7.22 -5.18
CA GLY A 62 -18.24 -5.99 -5.97
C GLY A 62 -18.31 -4.72 -5.12
N GLU A 63 -19.09 -4.74 -4.04
CA GLU A 63 -19.22 -3.66 -3.06
C GLU A 63 -17.97 -3.43 -2.20
N LYS A 64 -17.02 -4.38 -2.25
CA LYS A 64 -15.72 -4.29 -1.58
C LYS A 64 -14.62 -3.85 -2.54
N ILE A 65 -14.94 -3.55 -3.80
CA ILE A 65 -13.98 -3.04 -4.79
C ILE A 65 -14.26 -1.55 -5.01
N GLY A 66 -13.19 -0.77 -5.09
CA GLY A 66 -13.24 0.65 -5.45
C GLY A 66 -12.15 1.03 -6.45
N ILE A 67 -12.32 2.18 -7.09
CA ILE A 67 -11.29 2.80 -7.94
C ILE A 67 -10.77 4.07 -7.28
N THR A 68 -9.45 4.22 -7.16
CA THR A 68 -8.79 5.40 -6.60
C THR A 68 -7.96 6.14 -7.67
N GLY A 69 -6.87 6.80 -7.27
CA GLY A 69 -5.91 7.34 -8.21
C GLY A 69 -6.48 8.46 -9.08
N SER A 70 -6.02 8.51 -10.33
CA SER A 70 -6.45 9.51 -11.32
C SER A 70 -7.93 9.37 -11.67
N PHE A 71 -8.43 8.14 -11.78
CA PHE A 71 -9.82 7.82 -12.11
C PHE A 71 -10.83 8.32 -11.09
N LEU A 72 -10.52 8.22 -9.78
CA LEU A 72 -11.42 8.70 -8.74
C LEU A 72 -11.75 10.19 -8.87
N CYS A 73 -10.75 10.98 -9.25
CA CYS A 73 -10.90 12.43 -9.44
C CYS A 73 -11.32 12.83 -10.85
N GLY A 74 -11.37 11.90 -11.81
CA GLY A 74 -11.60 12.20 -13.22
C GLY A 74 -10.42 12.94 -13.87
N LEU A 75 -9.20 12.68 -13.39
CA LEU A 75 -7.94 13.21 -13.94
C LEU A 75 -7.19 12.14 -14.76
N ASN A 76 -7.84 11.00 -15.01
CA ASN A 76 -7.25 9.93 -15.80
C ASN A 76 -7.13 10.33 -17.28
N THR A 77 -6.15 9.72 -17.94
CA THR A 77 -5.93 9.80 -19.38
C THR A 77 -5.90 8.39 -19.95
N GLU A 78 -5.73 8.27 -21.26
CA GLU A 78 -5.53 6.96 -21.91
C GLU A 78 -4.29 6.22 -21.38
N LYS A 79 -3.27 6.96 -20.92
CA LYS A 79 -2.02 6.41 -20.36
C LYS A 79 -2.08 6.14 -18.85
N SER A 80 -3.23 6.38 -18.21
CA SER A 80 -3.35 6.19 -16.77
C SER A 80 -3.36 4.71 -16.38
N ASP A 81 -2.67 4.41 -15.29
CA ASP A 81 -2.76 3.17 -14.53
C ASP A 81 -4.13 3.02 -13.86
N LEU A 82 -4.52 1.77 -13.61
CA LEU A 82 -5.72 1.45 -12.85
C LEU A 82 -5.36 1.22 -11.39
N ASP A 83 -5.63 2.21 -10.54
CA ASP A 83 -5.46 2.07 -9.09
C ASP A 83 -6.77 1.57 -8.47
N PHE A 84 -6.86 0.27 -8.21
CA PHE A 84 -7.98 -0.31 -7.47
C PHE A 84 -7.70 -0.32 -5.97
N VAL A 85 -8.76 -0.31 -5.17
CA VAL A 85 -8.72 -0.59 -3.73
C VAL A 85 -9.69 -1.71 -3.43
N VAL A 86 -9.27 -2.66 -2.60
CA VAL A 86 -10.12 -3.76 -2.13
C VAL A 86 -10.24 -3.69 -0.62
N TYR A 87 -11.49 -3.70 -0.16
CA TYR A 87 -11.85 -3.58 1.25
C TYR A 87 -12.05 -4.96 1.89
N GLY A 88 -11.49 -5.16 3.07
CA GLY A 88 -11.62 -6.42 3.80
C GLY A 88 -10.52 -7.40 3.45
N ARG A 89 -9.94 -8.04 4.47
CA ARG A 89 -8.77 -8.92 4.30
C ARG A 89 -9.07 -10.10 3.39
N GLU A 90 -10.22 -10.74 3.56
CA GLU A 90 -10.63 -11.89 2.77
C GLU A 90 -10.75 -11.55 1.27
N ASN A 91 -11.37 -10.42 0.94
CA ASN A 91 -11.51 -9.98 -0.45
C ASN A 91 -10.15 -9.60 -1.06
N PHE A 92 -9.28 -8.95 -0.28
CA PHE A 92 -7.94 -8.60 -0.76
C PHE A 92 -7.08 -9.84 -1.00
N ASP A 93 -7.08 -10.80 -0.09
CA ASP A 93 -6.36 -12.06 -0.26
C ASP A 93 -6.89 -12.85 -1.47
N LEU A 94 -8.21 -12.89 -1.67
CA LEU A 94 -8.81 -13.48 -2.86
C LEU A 94 -8.37 -12.74 -4.15
N ALA A 95 -8.42 -11.40 -4.16
CA ALA A 95 -7.99 -10.62 -5.32
C ALA A 95 -6.53 -10.90 -5.69
N ARG A 96 -5.63 -11.00 -4.71
CA ARG A 96 -4.23 -11.38 -4.94
C ARG A 96 -4.07 -12.79 -5.48
N SER A 97 -4.84 -13.74 -4.93
CA SER A 97 -4.86 -15.13 -5.43
C SER A 97 -5.30 -15.18 -6.89
N VAL A 98 -6.31 -14.40 -7.28
CA VAL A 98 -6.81 -14.33 -8.65
C VAL A 98 -5.75 -13.74 -9.59
N VAL A 99 -5.11 -12.63 -9.18
CA VAL A 99 -4.03 -11.99 -9.96
C VAL A 99 -2.86 -12.95 -10.18
N GLU A 100 -2.51 -13.76 -9.18
CA GLU A 100 -1.48 -14.78 -9.30
C GLU A 100 -1.89 -15.93 -10.22
N GLN A 101 -3.04 -16.57 -9.97
CA GLN A 101 -3.48 -17.77 -10.69
C GLN A 101 -3.70 -17.53 -12.18
N GLU A 102 -4.05 -16.30 -12.55
CA GLU A 102 -4.35 -15.91 -13.92
C GLU A 102 -3.12 -15.31 -14.62
N GLY A 103 -1.93 -15.41 -14.01
CA GLY A 103 -0.64 -14.98 -14.58
C GLY A 103 -0.52 -13.45 -14.74
N MET A 104 -1.45 -12.67 -14.17
CA MET A 104 -1.46 -11.22 -14.34
C MET A 104 -0.28 -10.54 -13.64
N ALA A 105 0.26 -11.16 -12.58
CA ALA A 105 1.44 -10.68 -11.86
C ALA A 105 2.77 -10.85 -12.65
N GLU A 106 2.77 -11.60 -13.76
CA GLU A 106 3.96 -11.84 -14.58
C GLU A 106 4.27 -10.66 -15.51
N LEU A 107 4.74 -9.56 -14.91
CA LEU A 107 5.07 -8.35 -15.64
C LEU A 107 6.37 -8.52 -16.44
N LYS A 108 6.36 -8.01 -17.68
CA LYS A 108 7.56 -7.90 -18.52
C LYS A 108 8.60 -6.98 -17.87
N GLU A 109 9.87 -7.24 -18.10
CA GLU A 109 11.01 -6.45 -17.58
C GLU A 109 10.85 -4.94 -17.86
N ALA A 110 10.38 -4.56 -19.06
CA ALA A 110 10.16 -3.16 -19.40
C ALA A 110 9.14 -2.46 -18.46
N VAL A 111 8.10 -3.18 -18.01
CA VAL A 111 7.11 -2.66 -17.07
C VAL A 111 7.74 -2.51 -15.68
N TRP A 112 8.53 -3.49 -15.23
CA TRP A 112 9.27 -3.39 -13.96
C TRP A 112 10.22 -2.19 -13.94
N ARG A 113 10.96 -1.95 -15.03
CA ARG A 113 11.84 -0.77 -15.17
C ARG A 113 11.07 0.54 -15.06
N GLN A 114 9.94 0.65 -15.75
CA GLN A 114 9.07 1.84 -15.67
C GLN A 114 8.57 2.09 -14.23
N ILE A 115 8.15 1.04 -13.53
CA ILE A 115 7.70 1.15 -12.13
C ILE A 115 8.86 1.61 -11.24
N TYR A 116 10.04 1.02 -11.41
CA TYR A 116 11.23 1.36 -10.62
C TYR A 116 11.65 2.81 -10.83
N GLU A 117 11.71 3.28 -12.08
CA GLU A 117 12.02 4.67 -12.43
C GLU A 117 10.99 5.66 -11.88
N LYS A 118 9.70 5.30 -11.91
CA LYS A 118 8.62 6.12 -11.34
C LYS A 118 8.69 6.22 -9.82
N ARG A 119 9.07 5.13 -9.13
CA ARG A 119 9.10 5.05 -7.66
C ARG A 119 10.39 5.57 -7.04
N GLN A 120 11.50 5.51 -7.76
CA GLN A 120 12.84 5.87 -7.29
C GLN A 120 13.14 5.35 -5.86
N PRO A 121 12.97 4.04 -5.60
CA PRO A 121 13.16 3.49 -4.27
C PRO A 121 14.63 3.57 -3.85
N ALA A 122 14.89 3.49 -2.53
CA ALA A 122 16.26 3.33 -2.03
C ALA A 122 16.86 1.94 -2.28
N LEU A 123 16.02 0.96 -2.67
CA LEU A 123 16.41 -0.41 -2.96
C LEU A 123 17.11 -0.53 -4.31
N SER A 124 17.95 -1.57 -4.47
CA SER A 124 18.42 -1.97 -5.80
C SER A 124 17.24 -2.41 -6.68
N TYR A 125 17.44 -2.43 -8.00
CA TYR A 125 16.41 -2.92 -8.92
C TYR A 125 16.00 -4.36 -8.63
N ASP A 126 16.98 -5.24 -8.39
CA ASP A 126 16.73 -6.66 -8.18
C ASP A 126 15.99 -6.90 -6.85
N ASP A 127 16.40 -6.22 -5.77
CA ASP A 127 15.69 -6.29 -4.49
C ASP A 127 14.26 -5.76 -4.62
N PHE A 128 14.10 -4.61 -5.29
CA PHE A 128 12.80 -4.01 -5.52
C PHE A 128 11.87 -4.99 -6.25
N VAL A 129 12.32 -5.57 -7.37
CA VAL A 129 11.50 -6.52 -8.13
C VAL A 129 11.23 -7.79 -7.33
N ALA A 130 12.20 -8.31 -6.58
CA ALA A 130 12.03 -9.48 -5.73
C ALA A 130 10.94 -9.27 -4.67
N HIS A 131 10.93 -8.11 -4.00
CA HIS A 131 9.88 -7.76 -3.04
C HIS A 131 8.52 -7.55 -3.72
N GLU A 132 8.47 -6.77 -4.79
CA GLU A 132 7.19 -6.40 -5.42
C GLU A 132 6.47 -7.59 -6.06
N ARG A 133 7.20 -8.57 -6.64
CA ARG A 133 6.59 -9.79 -7.21
C ARG A 133 5.78 -10.59 -6.19
N ARG A 134 6.26 -10.63 -4.94
CA ARG A 134 5.64 -11.43 -3.86
C ARG A 134 4.37 -10.80 -3.30
N LYS A 135 4.16 -9.50 -3.55
CA LYS A 135 2.96 -8.78 -3.12
C LYS A 135 1.72 -9.25 -3.87
N LYS A 136 1.88 -9.73 -5.11
CA LYS A 136 0.80 -10.31 -5.95
C LYS A 136 -0.44 -9.41 -6.06
N ASN A 137 -0.23 -8.10 -5.97
CA ASN A 137 -1.30 -7.12 -5.91
C ASN A 137 -1.29 -6.19 -7.13
N ARG A 138 -0.52 -6.52 -8.17
CA ARG A 138 -0.41 -5.74 -9.41
C ARG A 138 -0.33 -6.65 -10.60
N GLY A 139 -0.67 -6.09 -11.75
CA GLY A 139 -0.60 -6.84 -12.99
C GLY A 139 -0.87 -5.98 -14.21
N VAL A 140 -1.10 -6.66 -15.33
CA VAL A 140 -1.55 -6.04 -16.57
C VAL A 140 -2.84 -6.72 -17.03
N VAL A 141 -3.83 -5.91 -17.41
CA VAL A 141 -5.04 -6.35 -18.08
C VAL A 141 -5.06 -5.78 -19.50
N GLY A 142 -5.03 -6.65 -20.51
CA GLY A 142 -4.74 -6.24 -21.89
C GLY A 142 -3.35 -5.61 -22.00
N GLU A 143 -3.28 -4.29 -22.16
CA GLU A 143 -2.03 -3.51 -22.17
C GLU A 143 -1.93 -2.53 -20.99
N THR A 144 -2.92 -2.52 -20.09
CA THR A 144 -3.02 -1.52 -19.01
C THR A 144 -2.52 -2.08 -17.69
N TYR A 145 -1.54 -1.40 -17.09
CA TYR A 145 -1.04 -1.69 -15.75
C TYR A 145 -2.08 -1.35 -14.67
N PHE A 146 -2.16 -2.20 -13.65
CA PHE A 146 -2.99 -1.96 -12.47
C PHE A 146 -2.26 -2.29 -11.16
N ASP A 147 -2.67 -1.63 -10.08
CA ASP A 147 -2.29 -1.94 -8.69
C ASP A 147 -3.57 -2.08 -7.86
N ILE A 148 -3.58 -3.02 -6.92
CA ILE A 148 -4.67 -3.30 -5.98
C ILE A 148 -4.16 -2.94 -4.58
N LEU A 149 -4.70 -1.86 -4.04
CA LEU A 149 -4.43 -1.42 -2.67
C LEU A 149 -5.34 -2.16 -1.70
N PHE A 150 -4.80 -2.51 -0.54
CA PHE A 150 -5.59 -3.01 0.57
C PHE A 150 -6.14 -1.86 1.41
N ALA A 151 -7.38 -1.99 1.87
CA ALA A 151 -7.90 -1.21 2.97
C ALA A 151 -8.76 -2.09 3.87
N ARG A 152 -8.68 -1.89 5.19
CA ARG A 152 -9.57 -2.59 6.12
C ARG A 152 -11.01 -2.15 5.95
N ASP A 153 -11.93 -3.10 6.11
CA ASP A 153 -13.35 -2.80 6.19
C ASP A 153 -13.74 -2.22 7.57
N TRP A 154 -14.93 -1.62 7.70
CA TRP A 154 -15.36 -0.93 8.92
C TRP A 154 -15.30 -1.85 10.15
N GLU A 155 -15.68 -3.11 9.99
CA GLU A 155 -15.67 -4.12 11.06
C GLU A 155 -14.25 -4.51 11.48
N GLU A 156 -13.28 -4.42 10.58
CA GLU A 156 -11.88 -4.77 10.83
C GLU A 156 -11.11 -3.60 11.45
N ILE A 157 -11.47 -2.35 11.14
CA ILE A 157 -10.85 -1.14 11.70
C ILE A 157 -10.93 -1.13 13.23
N GLY A 158 -12.02 -1.67 13.81
CA GLY A 158 -12.18 -1.78 15.25
C GLY A 158 -11.10 -2.61 15.96
N ARG A 159 -10.35 -3.44 15.21
CA ARG A 159 -9.27 -4.30 15.72
C ARG A 159 -7.91 -3.61 15.74
N LEU A 160 -7.81 -2.40 15.21
CA LEU A 160 -6.54 -1.66 15.13
C LEU A 160 -6.15 -1.10 16.49
N ASP A 161 -4.92 -1.41 16.90
CA ASP A 161 -4.33 -0.81 18.09
C ASP A 161 -3.96 0.66 17.81
N LYS A 162 -4.64 1.58 18.52
CA LYS A 162 -4.42 3.02 18.40
C LYS A 162 -2.99 3.43 18.72
N ARG A 163 -2.25 2.64 19.51
CA ARG A 163 -0.83 2.90 19.84
C ARG A 163 0.07 2.90 18.61
N ASN A 164 -0.29 2.14 17.56
CA ASN A 164 0.46 2.12 16.30
C ASN A 164 0.37 3.46 15.53
N TYR A 165 -0.59 4.32 15.88
CA TYR A 165 -0.80 5.64 15.28
C TYR A 165 -0.35 6.79 16.19
N GLU A 166 0.05 6.52 17.43
CA GLU A 166 0.60 7.53 18.34
C GLU A 166 1.95 8.01 17.79
N ARG A 167 2.20 9.32 17.75
CA ARG A 167 3.49 9.86 17.33
C ARG A 167 4.54 9.58 18.41
N GLY A 168 5.65 8.95 18.05
CA GLY A 168 6.80 8.76 18.95
C GLY A 168 7.78 9.94 18.94
N GLU A 169 8.63 9.98 19.94
CA GLU A 169 9.85 10.80 19.95
C GLU A 169 10.84 10.22 18.93
N ARG A 170 11.28 11.06 17.99
CA ARG A 170 12.31 10.68 17.01
C ARG A 170 13.68 10.70 17.67
N VAL A 171 14.30 9.53 17.83
CA VAL A 171 15.62 9.37 18.48
C VAL A 171 16.76 9.51 17.47
N GLY A 172 16.62 8.94 16.28
CA GLY A 172 17.67 8.91 15.27
C GLY A 172 17.41 7.88 14.18
N TYR A 173 18.40 7.62 13.33
CA TYR A 173 18.35 6.50 12.38
C TYR A 173 19.04 5.27 12.97
N ALA A 174 18.52 4.09 12.67
CA ALA A 174 19.18 2.82 12.98
C ALA A 174 19.03 1.85 11.81
N GLU A 175 19.98 0.93 11.72
CA GLU A 175 19.94 -0.25 10.87
C GLU A 175 19.91 -1.48 11.78
N ILE A 176 19.00 -2.41 11.53
CA ILE A 176 18.80 -3.62 12.31
C ILE A 176 18.69 -4.84 11.41
N THR A 177 18.97 -6.01 11.98
CA THR A 177 18.59 -7.31 11.43
C THR A 177 17.66 -8.00 12.42
N ALA A 178 16.57 -8.58 11.95
CA ALA A 178 15.62 -9.27 12.80
C ALA A 178 14.77 -10.29 12.02
N VAL A 179 14.24 -11.27 12.75
CA VAL A 179 13.23 -12.21 12.23
C VAL A 179 11.84 -11.60 12.42
N VAL A 180 11.01 -11.63 11.38
CA VAL A 180 9.61 -11.21 11.46
C VAL A 180 8.80 -12.29 12.19
N LYS A 181 8.19 -11.94 13.32
CA LYS A 181 7.33 -12.84 14.10
C LYS A 181 5.88 -12.81 13.59
N ASP A 182 5.38 -11.61 13.29
CA ASP A 182 4.03 -11.42 12.78
C ASP A 182 4.01 -10.34 11.68
N ALA A 183 3.27 -10.65 10.62
CA ALA A 183 3.07 -9.82 9.44
C ALA A 183 1.56 -9.70 9.11
N SER A 184 0.69 -9.94 10.10
CA SER A 184 -0.78 -9.87 9.94
C SER A 184 -1.27 -8.51 9.44
N PHE A 185 -0.48 -7.46 9.66
CA PHE A 185 -0.75 -6.10 9.20
C PHE A 185 0.24 -5.62 8.12
N ALA A 186 0.88 -6.54 7.38
CA ALA A 186 1.89 -6.17 6.39
C ALA A 186 1.36 -5.26 5.26
N PHE A 187 0.09 -5.38 4.89
CA PHE A 187 -0.54 -4.57 3.83
C PHE A 187 -1.32 -3.36 4.35
N ASP A 188 -1.40 -3.21 5.68
CA ASP A 188 -2.11 -2.10 6.31
C ASP A 188 -1.39 -0.75 6.14
N SER A 189 -2.02 0.31 6.64
CA SER A 189 -1.46 1.65 6.75
C SER A 189 -1.57 2.13 8.20
N PRO A 190 -0.46 2.11 8.98
CA PRO A 190 0.87 1.64 8.56
C PRO A 190 0.93 0.12 8.36
N ALA A 191 1.84 -0.32 7.51
CA ALA A 191 2.29 -1.70 7.46
C ALA A 191 3.05 -2.01 8.74
N ILE A 192 2.77 -3.14 9.39
CA ILE A 192 3.37 -3.51 10.68
C ILE A 192 4.02 -4.88 10.58
N TYR A 193 5.27 -4.93 11.01
CA TYR A 193 6.05 -6.16 11.15
C TYR A 193 6.50 -6.27 12.61
N GLU A 194 5.93 -7.18 13.37
CA GLU A 194 6.46 -7.49 14.70
C GLU A 194 7.72 -8.32 14.53
N ILE A 195 8.78 -7.99 15.27
CA ILE A 195 10.10 -8.58 15.05
C ILE A 195 10.70 -9.16 16.32
N GLU A 196 11.65 -10.08 16.15
CA GLU A 196 12.54 -10.56 17.19
C GLU A 196 13.81 -9.71 17.21
N HIS A 197 13.83 -8.68 18.07
CA HIS A 197 14.98 -7.79 18.26
C HIS A 197 15.03 -7.32 19.73
N PRO A 198 16.22 -7.20 20.36
CA PRO A 198 16.35 -6.89 21.79
C PRO A 198 15.77 -5.52 22.18
N GLU A 199 15.84 -4.53 21.28
CA GLU A 199 15.44 -3.15 21.59
C GLU A 199 14.23 -2.63 20.79
N ILE A 200 13.94 -3.23 19.64
CA ILE A 200 12.96 -2.71 18.69
C ILE A 200 11.83 -3.72 18.58
N SER A 201 10.64 -3.31 18.99
CA SER A 201 9.49 -4.20 19.06
C SER A 201 8.89 -4.55 17.69
N LYS A 202 8.89 -3.57 16.77
CA LYS A 202 8.26 -3.68 15.45
C LYS A 202 8.84 -2.67 14.47
N ILE A 203 8.60 -2.93 13.19
CA ILE A 203 8.81 -2.00 12.09
C ILE A 203 7.44 -1.49 11.62
N LEU A 204 7.31 -0.17 11.45
CA LEU A 204 6.15 0.49 10.86
C LEU A 204 6.50 1.13 9.52
N SER A 205 5.59 1.06 8.55
CA SER A 205 5.72 1.86 7.32
C SER A 205 4.41 2.49 6.89
N PHE A 206 4.40 3.81 6.70
CA PHE A 206 3.24 4.54 6.21
C PHE A 206 3.24 4.73 4.69
N THR A 207 4.22 4.14 3.99
CA THR A 207 4.29 4.18 2.52
C THR A 207 3.96 2.82 1.93
N HIS A 208 3.25 2.84 0.79
CA HIS A 208 2.93 1.64 0.03
C HIS A 208 4.18 0.91 -0.48
N THR A 209 5.34 1.60 -0.56
CA THR A 209 6.61 0.97 -0.99
C THR A 209 6.98 -0.22 -0.10
N TYR A 210 6.79 -0.12 1.22
CA TYR A 210 7.12 -1.22 2.14
C TYR A 210 5.89 -1.91 2.72
N ALA A 211 4.70 -1.69 2.15
CA ALA A 211 3.54 -2.54 2.43
C ALA A 211 3.74 -3.90 1.73
N GLY A 212 3.50 -5.00 2.45
CA GLY A 212 3.68 -6.37 1.96
C GLY A 212 5.13 -6.78 1.74
N GLN A 213 6.07 -6.11 2.40
CA GLN A 213 7.51 -6.24 2.13
C GLN A 213 8.12 -7.52 2.70
N ALA A 214 7.62 -7.99 3.85
CA ALA A 214 8.11 -9.16 4.55
C ALA A 214 6.96 -9.96 5.19
N PHE A 215 7.20 -11.24 5.48
CA PHE A 215 6.24 -12.18 6.05
C PHE A 215 6.82 -12.88 7.29
N ALA A 216 5.94 -13.45 8.10
CA ALA A 216 6.35 -14.16 9.31
C ALA A 216 7.34 -15.30 9.00
N GLY A 217 8.38 -15.42 9.82
CA GLY A 217 9.49 -16.35 9.67
C GLY A 217 10.67 -15.83 8.85
N GLU A 218 10.54 -14.70 8.18
CA GLU A 218 11.62 -14.16 7.34
C GLU A 218 12.63 -13.34 8.13
N GLU A 219 13.92 -13.52 7.82
CA GLU A 219 15.00 -12.68 8.32
C GLU A 219 15.20 -11.49 7.38
N ILE A 220 15.08 -10.28 7.93
CA ILE A 220 15.19 -9.03 7.20
C ILE A 220 16.25 -8.13 7.83
N ALA A 221 16.86 -7.31 6.99
CA ALA A 221 17.57 -6.12 7.42
C ALA A 221 16.68 -4.90 7.14
N ALA A 222 16.69 -3.93 8.02
CA ALA A 222 15.90 -2.71 7.86
C ALA A 222 16.65 -1.49 8.37
N ARG A 223 16.51 -0.38 7.64
CA ARG A 223 17.02 0.94 8.04
C ARG A 223 15.89 1.94 8.07
N GLY A 224 15.76 2.65 9.17
CA GLY A 224 14.70 3.62 9.37
C GLY A 224 14.94 4.54 10.56
N VAL A 225 13.90 5.28 10.93
CA VAL A 225 13.90 6.19 12.07
C VAL A 225 13.46 5.45 13.32
N VAL A 226 14.28 5.45 14.36
CA VAL A 226 13.89 4.94 15.68
C VAL A 226 12.94 5.94 16.32
N GLU A 227 11.75 5.45 16.65
CA GLU A 227 10.74 6.18 17.43
C GLU A 227 10.57 5.53 18.80
N ARG A 228 10.61 6.36 19.85
CA ARG A 228 10.29 5.95 21.21
C ARG A 228 8.92 6.48 21.61
N THR A 229 8.05 5.59 22.06
CA THR A 229 6.78 5.94 22.69
C THR A 229 6.86 5.66 24.19
N LYS A 230 5.77 5.94 24.91
CA LYS A 230 5.66 5.56 26.34
C LYS A 230 5.59 4.04 26.57
N HIS A 231 5.33 3.26 25.53
CA HIS A 231 5.07 1.81 25.62
C HIS A 231 6.15 0.96 24.97
N GLU A 232 6.79 1.48 23.93
CA GLU A 232 7.68 0.70 23.07
C GLU A 232 8.68 1.60 22.33
N THR A 233 9.78 0.98 21.90
CA THR A 233 10.67 1.50 20.86
C THR A 233 10.37 0.73 19.57
N ARG A 234 10.29 1.45 18.45
CA ARG A 234 9.94 0.91 17.13
C ARG A 234 10.76 1.57 16.03
N LEU A 235 10.88 0.93 14.87
CA LEU A 235 11.54 1.48 13.70
C LEU A 235 10.49 1.93 12.69
N VAL A 236 10.53 3.17 12.21
CA VAL A 236 9.65 3.68 11.15
C VAL A 236 10.44 3.78 9.85
N VAL A 237 9.99 3.10 8.81
CA VAL A 237 10.61 3.06 7.49
C VAL A 237 9.69 3.70 6.46
N GLY A 238 10.24 4.57 5.62
CA GLY A 238 9.49 5.37 4.66
C GLY A 238 8.89 6.64 5.27
N THR A 239 9.65 7.33 6.13
CA THR A 239 9.27 8.62 6.71
C THR A 239 9.26 9.77 5.69
N THR A 240 9.81 9.51 4.50
CA THR A 240 9.72 10.38 3.32
C THR A 240 9.00 9.65 2.19
N ARG A 241 8.43 10.40 1.24
CA ARG A 241 7.69 9.83 0.09
C ARG A 241 8.55 8.84 -0.70
N GLU A 242 9.80 9.19 -0.97
CA GLU A 242 10.76 8.36 -1.71
C GLU A 242 11.57 7.42 -0.79
N ALA A 243 11.32 7.45 0.52
CA ALA A 243 12.05 6.67 1.53
C ALA A 243 13.58 6.77 1.41
N ARG A 244 14.12 7.98 1.15
CA ARG A 244 15.55 8.15 0.86
C ARG A 244 16.42 7.70 2.04
N GLY A 245 17.25 6.70 1.81
CA GLY A 245 18.15 6.13 2.83
C GLY A 245 17.44 5.27 3.88
N GLU A 246 16.19 4.87 3.61
CA GLU A 246 15.37 4.01 4.45
C GLU A 246 14.98 2.78 3.62
N TRP A 247 14.92 1.59 4.21
CA TRP A 247 14.65 0.36 3.48
C TRP A 247 14.30 -0.81 4.40
N ILE A 248 13.70 -1.83 3.81
CA ILE A 248 13.55 -3.18 4.36
C ILE A 248 13.93 -4.14 3.23
N ILE A 249 14.92 -4.99 3.46
CA ILE A 249 15.42 -6.00 2.52
C ILE A 249 15.51 -7.37 3.20
N PHE A 250 15.51 -8.44 2.41
CA PHE A 250 15.83 -9.77 2.92
C PHE A 250 17.31 -9.87 3.27
N CYS A 251 17.64 -10.56 4.37
CA CYS A 251 19.03 -10.98 4.61
C CYS A 251 19.41 -12.17 3.73
N VAL A 252 18.45 -13.08 3.52
CA VAL A 252 18.56 -14.20 2.59
C VAL A 252 17.35 -14.15 1.68
N LEU A 253 17.59 -14.05 0.37
CA LEU A 253 16.49 -14.11 -0.61
C LEU A 253 15.71 -15.41 -0.37
N PRO A 254 14.41 -15.33 -0.07
CA PRO A 254 13.60 -16.53 0.02
C PRO A 254 13.61 -17.21 -1.35
N PRO A 255 13.58 -18.55 -1.40
CA PRO A 255 13.54 -19.26 -2.66
C PRO A 255 12.40 -18.68 -3.52
N ALA A 256 12.67 -18.48 -4.82
CA ALA A 256 11.63 -18.10 -5.75
C ALA A 256 10.51 -19.14 -5.63
N ASN A 257 9.35 -18.73 -5.11
CA ASN A 257 8.25 -19.65 -4.85
C ASN A 257 7.97 -20.49 -6.10
N THR A 258 7.97 -21.81 -5.91
CA THR A 258 7.25 -22.79 -6.76
C THR A 258 5.77 -22.52 -6.75
#